data_AF-A0A7X4RU91-F1
#
_entry.id   AF-A0A7X4RU91-F1
#
_cell.length_a   1.000
_cell.length_b   1.000
_cell.length_c   1.000
_cell.angle_alpha   90.00
_cell.angle_beta   90.00
_cell.angle_gamma   90.00
#
_symmetry.space_group_name_H-M   'P 1'
#
loop_
_entity.id
_entity.type
_entity.pdbx_description
1 polymer ?
#
loop_
_entity_poly.entity_id
_entity_poly.type
_entity_poly.pdbx_seq_one_letter_code
_entity_poly.pdbx_strand_id
1 'polypeptide(L)' 'MRRPVRKSIKKTQKNNFEERFAVMVKQYQEEKEILESMVEGSPEYINQKKLCDKLFANAERFINRN' A
#
# COMPACT_ATOMS: atom_id res chain seq x y z
N MET A 1 -32.88 -10.14 30.24
CA MET A 1 -31.46 -10.56 30.14
C MET A 1 -30.65 -9.47 29.46
N ARG A 2 -29.58 -8.97 30.09
CA ARG A 2 -28.73 -7.88 29.56
C ARG A 2 -27.78 -8.45 28.50
N ARG A 3 -27.80 -7.90 27.28
CA ARG A 3 -26.87 -8.23 26.18
C ARG A 3 -25.44 -7.86 26.59
N PRO A 4 -24.43 -8.73 26.43
CA PRO A 4 -23.06 -8.34 26.69
C PRO A 4 -22.57 -7.38 25.61
N VAL A 5 -22.20 -6.18 26.03
CA VAL A 5 -21.57 -5.13 25.23
C VAL A 5 -20.22 -5.65 24.74
N ARG A 6 -20.01 -5.72 23.42
CA ARG A 6 -18.74 -6.10 22.77
C ARG A 6 -17.63 -5.18 23.25
N LYS A 7 -16.69 -5.70 24.05
CA LYS A 7 -15.52 -4.95 24.53
C LYS A 7 -14.36 -5.09 23.54
N SER A 8 -13.90 -3.93 23.08
CA SER A 8 -12.54 -3.57 22.67
C SER A 8 -11.86 -4.33 21.51
N ILE A 9 -12.26 -4.03 20.27
CA ILE A 9 -11.46 -4.25 19.04
C ILE A 9 -10.63 -2.98 18.73
N LYS A 10 -9.86 -2.46 19.70
CA LYS A 10 -9.06 -1.24 19.48
C LYS A 10 -7.54 -1.48 19.52
N LYS A 11 -7.08 -2.64 19.99
CA LYS A 11 -5.63 -2.92 20.12
C LYS A 11 -5.04 -3.74 18.97
N THR A 12 -5.82 -4.60 18.32
CA THR A 12 -5.37 -5.38 17.14
C THR A 12 -5.31 -4.56 15.85
N GLN A 13 -5.87 -3.36 15.83
CA GLN A 13 -5.95 -2.56 14.61
C GLN A 13 -4.65 -1.78 14.30
N LYS A 14 -3.80 -1.51 15.31
CA LYS A 14 -2.55 -0.76 15.12
C LYS A 14 -1.47 -1.56 14.40
N ASN A 15 -1.34 -2.87 14.67
CA ASN A 15 -0.35 -3.72 13.99
C ASN A 15 -0.71 -3.91 12.51
N ASN A 16 -1.99 -3.92 12.18
CA ASN A 16 -2.45 -4.06 10.79
C ASN A 16 -2.06 -2.87 9.91
N PHE A 17 -1.80 -1.69 10.47
CA PHE A 17 -1.44 -0.52 9.68
C PHE A 17 -0.01 -0.65 9.16
N GLU A 18 0.95 -0.87 10.04
CA GLU A 18 2.36 -0.96 9.68
C GLU A 18 2.64 -2.17 8.78
N GLU A 19 1.97 -3.30 9.06
CA GLU A 19 2.08 -4.50 8.23
C GLU A 19 1.48 -4.30 6.83
N ARG A 20 0.31 -3.65 6.72
CA ARG A 20 -0.28 -3.30 5.41
C ARG A 20 0.53 -2.26 4.66
N PHE A 21 1.09 -1.28 5.38
CA PHE A 21 1.93 -0.26 4.80
C PHE A 21 3.24 -0.87 4.26
N ALA A 22 3.87 -1.76 5.03
CA ALA A 22 5.05 -2.50 4.60
C ALA A 22 4.78 -3.32 3.33
N VAL A 23 3.61 -3.97 3.23
CA VAL A 23 3.22 -4.68 1.99
C VAL A 23 3.05 -3.72 0.81
N MET A 24 2.39 -2.57 1.01
CA MET A 24 2.22 -1.57 -0.07
C MET A 24 3.56 -1.00 -0.55
N VAL A 25 4.47 -0.66 0.36
CA VAL A 25 5.81 -0.15 0.03
C VAL A 25 6.63 -1.21 -0.68
N LYS A 26 6.58 -2.46 -0.21
CA LYS A 26 7.28 -3.58 -0.84
C LYS A 26 6.81 -3.82 -2.27
N GLN A 27 5.49 -3.80 -2.51
CA GLN A 27 4.92 -3.90 -3.86
C GLN A 27 5.40 -2.75 -4.76
N TYR A 28 5.43 -1.52 -4.26
CA TYR A 28 5.98 -0.40 -5.01
C TYR A 28 7.46 -0.59 -5.35
N GLN A 29 8.26 -1.10 -4.41
CA GLN A 29 9.69 -1.36 -4.64
C GLN A 29 9.92 -2.45 -5.69
N GLU A 30 9.18 -3.55 -5.64
CA GLU A 30 9.24 -4.61 -6.65
C GLU A 30 8.89 -4.08 -8.05
N GLU A 31 7.78 -3.33 -8.17
CA GLU A 31 7.35 -2.73 -9.44
C GLU A 31 8.35 -1.67 -9.94
N LYS A 32 9.02 -0.96 -9.04
CA LYS A 32 10.06 0.02 -9.34
C LYS A 32 11.36 -0.64 -9.82
N GLU A 33 11.79 -1.74 -9.22
CA GLU A 33 12.94 -2.51 -9.72
C GLU A 33 12.66 -3.06 -11.12
N ILE A 34 11.44 -3.51 -11.38
CA ILE A 34 11.01 -3.93 -12.73
C ILE A 34 11.06 -2.73 -13.69
N LEU A 35 10.57 -1.57 -13.27
CA LEU A 35 10.61 -0.34 -14.06
C LEU A 35 12.05 0.09 -14.40
N GLU A 36 12.98 -0.01 -13.45
CA GLU A 36 14.40 0.30 -13.64
C GLU A 36 15.12 -0.75 -14.52
N SER A 37 14.62 -1.99 -14.53
CA SER A 37 15.11 -3.04 -15.44
C SER A 37 14.58 -2.90 -16.87
N MET A 38 13.49 -2.15 -17.07
CA MET A 38 12.88 -1.88 -18.36
C MET A 38 13.56 -0.71 -19.09
N VAL A 39 13.49 -0.73 -20.42
CA VAL A 39 14.04 0.35 -21.26
C VAL A 39 13.20 1.62 -21.09
N GLU A 40 13.84 2.67 -20.57
CA GLU A 40 13.24 3.99 -20.42
C GLU A 40 12.70 4.48 -21.78
N GLY A 41 11.41 4.86 -21.80
CA GLY A 41 10.74 5.36 -23.01
C GLY A 41 9.95 4.33 -23.82
N SER A 42 9.97 3.04 -23.44
CA SER A 42 9.02 2.05 -23.94
C SER A 42 7.58 2.40 -23.51
N PRO A 43 6.55 2.10 -24.31
CA PRO A 43 5.15 2.20 -23.88
C PRO A 43 4.87 1.35 -22.63
N GLU A 44 5.60 0.26 -22.43
CA GLU A 44 5.51 -0.60 -21.23
C GLU A 44 6.07 0.14 -20.01
N TYR A 45 7.21 0.83 -20.15
CA TYR A 45 7.78 1.69 -19.10
C TYR A 45 6.79 2.79 -18.67
N ILE A 46 6.09 3.42 -19.63
CA ILE A 46 5.09 4.45 -19.31
C ILE A 46 3.90 3.86 -18.54
N ASN A 47 3.46 2.66 -18.90
CA ASN A 47 2.37 1.97 -18.21
C ASN A 47 2.79 1.54 -16.79
N GLN A 48 4.00 0.99 -16.67
CA GLN A 48 4.62 0.56 -15.42
C GLN A 48 4.83 1.75 -14.47
N LYS A 49 5.30 2.89 -14.99
CA LYS A 49 5.46 4.15 -14.24
C LYS A 49 4.13 4.66 -13.70
N LYS A 50 3.06 4.65 -14.52
CA LYS A 50 1.71 5.00 -14.06
C LYS A 50 1.20 4.05 -12.97
N LEU A 51 1.63 2.79 -13.00
CA LEU A 51 1.29 1.79 -11.99
C LEU A 51 2.01 2.11 -10.66
N CYS A 52 3.30 2.41 -10.72
CA CYS A 52 4.07 2.92 -9.58
C CYS A 52 3.46 4.19 -8.98
N ASP A 53 3.07 5.17 -9.81
CA ASP A 53 2.43 6.41 -9.36
C ASP A 53 1.09 6.14 -8.64
N LYS A 54 0.30 5.18 -9.13
CA LYS A 54 -0.95 4.74 -8.46
C LYS A 54 -0.69 4.06 -7.13
N LEU A 55 0.31 3.18 -7.06
CA LEU A 55 0.70 2.50 -5.83
C LEU A 55 1.19 3.50 -4.79
N PHE A 56 2.01 4.47 -5.20
CA PHE A 56 2.48 5.56 -4.37
C PHE A 56 1.32 6.40 -3.83
N ALA A 57 0.41 6.85 -4.70
CA ALA A 57 -0.77 7.61 -4.28
C ALA A 57 -1.69 6.81 -3.34
N ASN A 58 -1.76 5.48 -3.49
CA ASN A 58 -2.50 4.62 -2.59
C ASN A 58 -1.83 4.55 -1.20
N ALA A 59 -0.51 4.42 -1.15
CA ALA A 59 0.26 4.46 0.09
C ALA A 59 0.15 5.82 0.80
N GLU A 60 0.25 6.94 0.08
CA GLU A 60 0.03 8.28 0.65
C GLU A 60 -1.38 8.45 1.21
N ARG A 61 -2.40 7.99 0.48
CA ARG A 61 -3.79 8.02 0.97
C ARG A 61 -3.98 7.12 2.18
N PHE A 62 -3.28 5.99 2.23
CA PHE A 62 -3.34 5.08 3.38
C PHE A 62 -2.76 5.73 4.63
N ILE A 63 -1.62 6.43 4.51
CA ILE A 63 -1.04 7.22 5.61
C ILE A 63 -1.97 8.36 6.03
N ASN A 64 -2.44 9.17 5.07
CA ASN A 64 -3.25 10.35 5.37
C ASN A 64 -4.65 10.06 5.91
N ARG A 65 -5.12 8.80 5.77
CA ARG A 65 -6.44 8.37 6.25
C ARG A 65 -6.41 7.83 7.69
N ASN A 66 -5.24 7.57 8.25
CA ASN A 66 -5.05 6.92 9.55
C ASN A 66 -4.57 7.91 10.62
#